data_AF-A0A966Q0V2-F1
#
_entry.id   AF-A0A966Q0V2-F1
#
_cell.length_a   1.000
_cell.length_b   1.000
_cell.length_c   1.000
_cell.angle_alpha   90.00
_cell.angle_beta   90.00
_cell.angle_gamma   90.00
#
_symmetry.space_group_name_H-M   'P 1'
#
loop_
_entity.id
_entity.type
_entity.pdbx_description
1 polymer ?
#
loop_
_entity_poly.entity_id
_entity_poly.type
_entity_poly.pdbx_seq_one_letter_code
_entity_poly.pdbx_strand_id
1 'polypeptide(L)'
;MKLSLKIIENNKDIYKSILNALLPEVVSYMNNAIDIIRYELGNIIKQYILNSPEYSSIVGGDLKYELGLIDGSSKIEGLIDFWTKNIQYEYNRPEIRNNMIRSSFSAKLIRSDFSDVLGSEYTYMTDNFRGYSLPWLEWLLLNGTAIIIDDYQVTMGYNKHSRTGGAIMTTGGSWRVPSQFAGTIGDNWITRSIENASADIESLLKKALKS
;
A
#
# COMPACT_ATOMS: atom_id res chain seq x y z
N MET A 1 51.93 -43.75 23.16
CA MET A 1 51.68 -42.32 23.42
C MET A 1 50.17 -42.11 23.45
N LYS A 2 49.57 -41.81 24.61
CA LYS A 2 48.12 -41.56 24.74
C LYS A 2 47.90 -40.06 24.64
N LEU A 3 47.31 -39.59 23.55
CA LEU A 3 46.87 -38.20 23.42
C LEU A 3 45.50 -38.09 24.11
N SER A 4 45.39 -37.29 25.18
CA SER A 4 44.10 -36.90 25.74
C SER A 4 43.78 -35.47 25.29
N LEU A 5 42.81 -35.32 24.40
CA LEU A 5 42.19 -34.03 24.12
C LEU A 5 41.17 -33.76 25.23
N LYS A 6 41.35 -32.68 25.98
CA LYS A 6 40.44 -32.23 27.04
C LYS A 6 39.84 -30.91 26.56
N ILE A 7 38.51 -30.86 26.41
CA ILE A 7 37.82 -29.60 26.13
C ILE A 7 37.91 -28.76 27.41
N ILE A 8 38.49 -27.56 27.30
CA ILE A 8 38.77 -26.67 28.44
C ILE A 8 37.70 -25.58 28.52
N GLU A 9 37.04 -25.23 27.40
CA GLU A 9 35.97 -24.25 27.39
C GLU A 9 34.67 -24.80 28.01
N ASN A 10 33.96 -23.97 28.77
CA ASN A 10 32.62 -24.31 29.21
C ASN A 10 31.62 -24.13 28.04
N ASN A 11 30.49 -24.82 28.08
CA ASN A 11 29.48 -24.83 27.00
C ASN A 11 29.00 -23.43 26.57
N LYS A 12 29.02 -22.42 27.46
CA LYS A 12 28.63 -21.04 27.17
C LYS A 12 29.62 -20.37 26.21
N ASP A 13 30.91 -20.65 26.37
CA ASP A 13 31.97 -20.09 25.52
C ASP A 13 31.96 -20.73 24.14
N ILE A 14 31.72 -22.05 24.08
CA ILE A 14 31.51 -22.78 22.82
C ILE A 14 30.31 -22.19 22.07
N TYR A 15 29.18 -22.02 22.76
CA TYR A 15 27.97 -21.47 22.17
C TYR A 15 28.16 -20.04 21.65
N LYS A 16 28.85 -19.18 22.42
CA LYS A 16 29.19 -17.82 21.98
C LYS A 16 30.08 -17.82 20.74
N SER A 17 31.08 -18.70 20.68
CA SER A 17 31.95 -18.85 19.51
C SER A 17 31.19 -19.30 18.27
N ILE A 18 30.25 -20.23 18.42
CA ILE A 18 29.36 -20.66 17.33
C ILE A 18 28.54 -19.48 16.82
N LEU A 19 27.88 -18.72 17.71
CA LEU A 19 27.08 -17.57 17.29
C LEU A 19 27.93 -16.49 16.60
N ASN A 20 29.13 -16.20 17.10
CA ASN A 20 30.04 -15.25 16.49
C ASN A 20 30.49 -15.70 15.09
N ALA A 21 30.70 -17.00 14.88
CA ALA A 21 31.05 -17.56 13.58
C ALA A 21 29.86 -17.52 12.60
N LEU A 22 28.64 -17.74 13.08
CA LEU A 22 27.43 -17.71 12.25
C LEU A 22 26.97 -16.29 11.90
N LEU A 23 27.24 -15.31 12.76
CA LEU A 23 26.69 -13.97 12.63
C LEU A 23 27.00 -13.31 11.27
N PRO A 24 28.23 -13.31 10.72
CA PRO A 24 28.52 -12.73 9.42
C PRO A 24 27.73 -13.37 8.28
N GLU A 25 27.53 -14.69 8.32
CA GLU A 25 26.74 -15.42 7.31
C GLU A 25 25.27 -15.03 7.39
N VAL A 26 24.70 -14.99 8.61
CA VAL A 26 23.31 -14.56 8.81
C VAL A 26 23.10 -13.11 8.39
N VAL A 27 24.08 -12.23 8.65
CA VAL A 27 24.05 -10.84 8.17
C VAL A 27 24.01 -10.78 6.65
N SER A 28 24.93 -11.47 5.98
CA SER A 28 25.03 -11.46 4.51
C SER A 28 23.71 -11.94 3.89
N TYR A 29 23.22 -13.06 4.41
CA TYR A 29 21.95 -13.65 4.02
C TYR A 29 20.76 -12.70 4.19
N MET A 30 20.59 -12.11 5.39
CA MET A 30 19.47 -11.22 5.67
C MET A 30 19.52 -9.92 4.84
N ASN A 31 20.71 -9.39 4.58
CA ASN A 31 20.87 -8.22 3.71
C ASN A 31 20.38 -8.53 2.28
N ASN A 32 20.81 -9.67 1.71
CA ASN A 32 20.38 -10.08 0.38
C ASN A 32 18.86 -10.29 0.31
N ALA A 33 18.29 -10.97 1.30
CA ALA A 33 16.84 -11.18 1.38
C ALA A 33 16.07 -9.85 1.39
N ILE A 34 16.55 -8.86 2.14
CA ILE A 34 15.90 -7.55 2.25
C ILE A 34 16.02 -6.74 0.96
N ASP A 35 17.15 -6.83 0.27
CA ASP A 35 17.31 -6.15 -1.03
C ASP A 35 16.35 -6.73 -2.08
N ILE A 36 16.13 -8.05 -2.08
CA ILE A 36 15.10 -8.70 -2.91
C ILE A 36 13.71 -8.18 -2.55
N ILE A 37 13.37 -8.12 -1.26
CA ILE A 37 12.05 -7.64 -0.81
C ILE A 37 11.83 -6.18 -1.23
N ARG A 38 12.82 -5.31 -1.02
CA ARG A 38 12.76 -3.88 -1.40
C ARG A 38 12.54 -3.69 -2.90
N TYR A 39 13.13 -4.56 -3.72
CA TYR A 39 13.01 -4.50 -5.17
C TYR A 39 11.63 -4.97 -5.67
N GLU A 40 11.06 -6.01 -5.05
CA GLU A 40 9.85 -6.66 -5.57
C GLU A 40 8.54 -6.21 -4.91
N LEU A 41 8.56 -5.82 -3.63
CA LEU A 41 7.33 -5.56 -2.84
C LEU A 41 6.45 -4.47 -3.47
N GLY A 42 7.05 -3.35 -3.88
CA GLY A 42 6.31 -2.24 -4.49
C GLY A 42 5.60 -2.65 -5.79
N ASN A 43 6.23 -3.52 -6.59
CA ASN A 43 5.64 -4.01 -7.84
C ASN A 43 4.47 -4.96 -7.57
N ILE A 44 4.58 -5.84 -6.57
CA ILE A 44 3.47 -6.72 -6.17
C ILE A 44 2.25 -5.88 -5.80
N ILE A 45 2.42 -4.94 -4.86
CA ILE A 45 1.33 -4.06 -4.40
C ILE A 45 0.72 -3.28 -5.56
N LYS A 46 1.56 -2.73 -6.45
CA LYS A 46 1.11 -2.01 -7.65
C LYS A 46 0.15 -2.85 -8.50
N GLN A 47 0.49 -4.11 -8.78
CA GLN A 47 -0.37 -4.97 -9.60
C GLN A 47 -1.75 -5.21 -8.98
N TYR A 48 -1.82 -5.43 -7.67
CA TYR A 48 -3.10 -5.62 -6.97
C TYR A 48 -3.96 -4.36 -6.94
N ILE A 49 -3.35 -3.18 -6.91
CA ILE A 49 -4.08 -1.92 -7.03
C ILE A 49 -4.59 -1.72 -8.46
N LEU A 50 -3.77 -1.99 -9.48
CA LEU A 50 -4.17 -1.88 -10.90
C LEU A 50 -5.31 -2.83 -11.27
N ASN A 51 -5.39 -3.99 -10.62
CA ASN A 51 -6.44 -4.98 -10.84
C ASN A 51 -7.70 -4.74 -9.99
N SER A 52 -7.73 -3.69 -9.17
CA SER A 52 -8.91 -3.34 -8.35
C SER A 52 -10.07 -2.81 -9.22
N PRO A 53 -11.32 -3.05 -8.82
CA PRO A 53 -12.48 -2.49 -9.53
C PRO A 53 -12.51 -0.95 -9.44
N GLU A 54 -11.98 -0.35 -8.37
CA GLU A 54 -11.83 1.09 -8.21
C GLU A 54 -10.90 1.69 -9.25
N TYR A 55 -9.73 1.06 -9.50
CA TYR A 55 -8.81 1.52 -10.54
C TYR A 55 -9.48 1.54 -11.91
N SER A 56 -10.09 0.42 -12.30
CA SER A 56 -10.80 0.32 -13.58
C SER A 56 -11.91 1.38 -13.69
N SER A 57 -12.67 1.57 -12.61
CA SER A 57 -13.77 2.53 -12.58
C SER A 57 -13.31 3.99 -12.60
N ILE A 58 -12.15 4.33 -12.04
CA ILE A 58 -11.57 5.67 -12.05
C ILE A 58 -10.99 6.02 -13.44
N VAL A 59 -10.39 5.05 -14.12
CA VAL A 59 -9.79 5.26 -15.44
C VAL A 59 -10.85 5.42 -16.53
N GLY A 60 -11.93 4.61 -16.46
CA GLY A 60 -12.93 4.56 -17.54
C GLY A 60 -14.35 4.17 -17.17
N GLY A 61 -14.64 3.81 -15.92
CA GLY A 61 -15.97 3.38 -15.50
C GLY A 61 -16.77 4.45 -14.73
N ASP A 62 -17.69 4.00 -13.88
CA ASP A 62 -18.68 4.88 -13.22
C ASP A 62 -18.04 5.96 -12.35
N LEU A 63 -17.10 5.59 -11.47
CA LEU A 63 -16.38 6.53 -10.61
C LEU A 63 -15.75 7.70 -11.36
N LYS A 64 -15.20 7.48 -12.56
CA LYS A 64 -14.69 8.57 -13.41
C LYS A 64 -15.76 9.64 -13.64
N TYR A 65 -16.96 9.21 -14.01
CA TYR A 65 -18.06 10.09 -14.36
C TYR A 65 -18.73 10.70 -13.12
N GLU A 66 -18.98 9.89 -12.09
CA GLU A 66 -19.62 10.33 -10.84
C GLU A 66 -18.77 11.36 -10.08
N LEU A 67 -17.46 11.12 -9.98
CA LEU A 67 -16.52 12.03 -9.32
C LEU A 67 -16.06 13.18 -10.25
N GLY A 68 -16.38 13.07 -11.55
CA GLY A 68 -16.01 14.04 -12.58
C GLY A 68 -14.50 14.16 -12.81
N LEU A 69 -13.79 13.03 -12.79
CA LEU A 69 -12.34 12.94 -12.95
C LEU A 69 -11.95 13.01 -14.44
N ILE A 70 -11.47 14.16 -14.89
CA ILE A 70 -11.02 14.36 -16.28
C ILE A 70 -9.68 13.65 -16.51
N ASP A 71 -8.81 13.69 -15.50
CA ASP A 71 -7.43 13.22 -15.48
C ASP A 71 -7.24 12.02 -14.54
N GLY A 72 -8.31 11.24 -14.33
CA GLY A 72 -8.37 10.12 -13.37
C GLY A 72 -7.20 9.14 -13.48
N SER A 73 -6.78 8.77 -14.69
CA SER A 73 -5.62 7.89 -14.92
C SER A 73 -4.33 8.48 -14.34
N SER A 74 -4.06 9.75 -14.62
CA SER A 74 -2.84 10.40 -14.13
C SER A 74 -2.85 10.59 -12.61
N LYS A 75 -4.01 10.90 -12.03
CA LYS A 75 -4.17 11.03 -10.57
C LYS A 75 -3.93 9.71 -9.85
N ILE A 76 -4.58 8.64 -10.32
CA ILE A 76 -4.43 7.33 -9.69
C ILE A 76 -3.04 6.74 -9.90
N GLU A 77 -2.43 6.93 -11.07
CA GLU A 77 -1.04 6.53 -11.32
C GLU A 77 -0.07 7.30 -10.41
N GLY A 78 -0.27 8.61 -10.23
CA GLY A 78 0.49 9.43 -9.30
C GLY A 78 0.38 8.94 -7.85
N LEU A 79 -0.82 8.55 -7.40
CA LEU A 79 -1.05 7.97 -6.08
C LEU A 79 -0.34 6.62 -5.91
N ILE A 80 -0.48 5.73 -6.88
CA ILE A 80 0.16 4.40 -6.86
C ILE A 80 1.68 4.56 -6.79
N ASP A 81 2.23 5.44 -7.60
CA ASP A 81 3.66 5.74 -7.58
C ASP A 81 4.09 6.37 -6.25
N PHE A 82 3.29 7.30 -5.70
CA PHE A 82 3.54 7.90 -4.40
C PHE A 82 3.60 6.82 -3.30
N TRP A 83 2.63 5.93 -3.21
CA TRP A 83 2.62 4.88 -2.19
C TRP A 83 3.78 3.90 -2.35
N THR A 84 3.99 3.40 -3.58
CA THR A 84 5.00 2.35 -3.82
C THR A 84 6.43 2.87 -3.70
N LYS A 85 6.70 4.14 -4.03
CA LYS A 85 8.02 4.77 -3.85
C LYS A 85 8.30 5.15 -2.39
N ASN A 86 7.27 5.41 -1.59
CA ASN A 86 7.40 5.84 -0.20
C ASN A 86 7.22 4.71 0.83
N ILE A 87 7.31 3.44 0.42
CA ILE A 87 7.34 2.32 1.36
C ILE A 87 8.49 2.51 2.35
N GLN A 88 8.16 2.62 3.63
CA GLN A 88 9.14 2.76 4.69
C GLN A 88 9.61 1.38 5.14
N TYR A 89 10.89 1.09 4.92
CA TYR A 89 11.51 -0.16 5.32
C TYR A 89 12.32 0.03 6.60
N GLU A 90 11.93 -0.65 7.67
CA GLU A 90 12.68 -0.69 8.93
C GLU A 90 13.38 -2.04 9.05
N TYR A 91 14.71 -2.03 9.10
CA TYR A 91 15.52 -3.23 9.22
C TYR A 91 16.55 -3.08 10.33
N ASN A 92 16.46 -3.97 11.32
CA ASN A 92 17.50 -4.15 12.33
C ASN A 92 18.39 -5.32 11.91
N ARG A 93 19.62 -4.99 11.55
CA ARG A 93 20.66 -5.95 11.15
C ARG A 93 20.82 -7.04 12.22
N PRO A 94 21.07 -8.31 11.82
CA PRO A 94 21.32 -9.38 12.77
C PRO A 94 22.39 -9.02 13.79
N GLU A 95 22.07 -9.27 15.06
CA GLU A 95 22.99 -9.07 16.18
C GLU A 95 22.80 -10.19 17.22
N ILE A 96 23.85 -10.45 18.00
CA ILE A 96 23.78 -11.42 19.09
C ILE A 96 23.23 -10.72 20.34
N ARG A 97 22.03 -11.12 20.77
CA ARG A 97 21.45 -10.70 22.06
C ARG A 97 20.90 -11.90 22.82
N ASN A 98 21.19 -11.95 24.13
CA ASN A 98 20.72 -13.01 25.02
C ASN A 98 20.99 -14.42 24.46
N ASN A 99 22.22 -14.67 23.97
CA ASN A 99 22.61 -15.95 23.40
C ASN A 99 21.75 -16.37 22.19
N MET A 100 21.27 -15.44 21.37
CA MET A 100 20.61 -15.74 20.10
C MET A 100 20.96 -14.67 19.07
N ILE A 101 20.98 -15.03 17.79
CA ILE A 101 21.01 -14.06 16.70
C ILE A 101 19.57 -13.55 16.51
N ARG A 102 19.38 -12.24 16.58
CA ARG A 102 18.08 -11.58 16.40
C ARG A 102 18.17 -10.55 15.30
N SER A 103 17.11 -10.45 14.51
CA SER A 103 16.91 -9.44 13.48
C SER A 103 15.42 -9.15 13.35
N SER A 104 15.07 -7.98 12.83
CA SER A 104 13.69 -7.64 12.50
C SER A 104 13.64 -6.86 11.20
N PHE A 105 12.59 -7.10 10.43
CA PHE A 105 12.27 -6.37 9.22
C PHE A 105 10.79 -6.00 9.25
N SER A 106 10.46 -4.77 8.88
CA SER A 106 9.08 -4.35 8.63
C SER A 106 9.01 -3.39 7.45
N ALA A 107 7.89 -3.41 6.74
CA ALA A 107 7.58 -2.51 5.64
C ALA A 107 6.23 -1.84 5.92
N LYS A 108 6.18 -0.51 5.81
CA LYS A 108 4.97 0.30 6.02
C LYS A 108 4.68 1.07 4.74
N LEU A 109 3.56 0.77 4.10
CA LEU A 109 3.18 1.39 2.81
C LEU A 109 2.52 2.76 3.00
N ILE A 110 1.53 2.82 3.89
CA ILE A 110 0.67 3.98 4.08
C ILE A 110 0.37 4.16 5.57
N ARG A 111 0.18 5.41 6.00
CA ARG A 111 -0.29 5.69 7.36
C ARG A 111 -1.72 5.21 7.56
N SER A 112 -2.03 4.72 8.75
CA SER A 112 -3.37 4.22 9.10
C SER A 112 -4.47 5.30 9.04
N ASP A 113 -4.08 6.57 9.08
CA ASP A 113 -4.96 7.74 8.99
C ASP A 113 -4.95 8.39 7.58
N PHE A 114 -4.21 7.82 6.62
CA PHE A 114 -4.02 8.34 5.26
C PHE A 114 -3.48 9.78 5.17
N SER A 115 -2.98 10.34 6.27
CA SER A 115 -2.52 11.74 6.33
C SER A 115 -1.27 12.02 5.49
N ASP A 116 -0.52 10.98 5.15
CA ASP A 116 0.61 11.04 4.22
C ASP A 116 0.18 11.28 2.77
N VAL A 117 -1.01 10.81 2.37
CA VAL A 117 -1.50 10.93 0.99
C VAL A 117 -2.59 11.99 0.83
N LEU A 118 -3.46 12.20 1.82
CA LEU A 118 -4.61 13.12 1.73
C LEU A 118 -4.22 14.60 1.53
N GLY A 119 -2.96 14.96 1.81
CA GLY A 119 -2.42 16.28 1.51
C GLY A 119 -1.86 16.45 0.09
N SER A 120 -1.84 15.39 -0.74
CA SER A 120 -1.23 15.42 -2.08
C SER A 120 -2.16 16.04 -3.13
N GLU A 121 -1.56 16.56 -4.22
CA GLU A 121 -2.28 17.14 -5.36
C GLU A 121 -3.21 16.15 -6.09
N TYR A 122 -2.98 14.85 -5.91
CA TYR A 122 -3.76 13.81 -6.57
C TYR A 122 -5.13 13.57 -5.92
N THR A 123 -5.34 14.03 -4.69
CA THR A 123 -6.53 13.71 -3.88
C THR A 123 -7.76 14.56 -4.20
N TYR A 124 -7.54 15.66 -4.93
CA TYR A 124 -8.56 16.63 -5.28
C TYR A 124 -8.80 16.68 -6.79
N MET A 125 -10.06 16.93 -7.16
CA MET A 125 -10.44 17.33 -8.51
C MET A 125 -10.96 18.77 -8.48
N THR A 126 -10.18 19.69 -9.04
CA THR A 126 -10.50 21.12 -9.08
C THR A 126 -11.38 21.45 -10.27
N ASP A 127 -12.50 22.13 -10.02
CA ASP A 127 -13.31 22.77 -11.05
C ASP A 127 -12.84 24.22 -11.23
N ASN A 128 -12.00 24.46 -12.25
CA ASN A 128 -11.45 25.78 -12.53
C ASN A 128 -12.50 26.80 -13.00
N PHE A 129 -13.69 26.35 -13.42
CA PHE A 129 -14.75 27.25 -13.89
C PHE A 129 -15.60 27.78 -12.73
N ARG A 130 -15.90 26.91 -11.77
CA ARG A 130 -16.77 27.23 -10.62
C ARG A 130 -16.01 27.48 -9.33
N GLY A 131 -14.71 27.17 -9.29
CA GLY A 131 -13.80 27.48 -8.18
C GLY A 131 -13.91 26.56 -6.97
N TYR A 132 -14.55 25.38 -7.09
CA TYR A 132 -14.60 24.40 -6.00
C TYR A 132 -13.66 23.21 -6.26
N SER A 133 -13.31 22.51 -5.18
CA SER A 133 -12.46 21.33 -5.21
C SER A 133 -13.21 20.14 -4.62
N LEU A 134 -13.08 18.98 -5.27
CA LEU A 134 -13.76 17.75 -4.88
C LEU A 134 -12.74 16.76 -4.30
N PRO A 135 -12.80 16.41 -2.99
CA PRO A 135 -11.85 15.53 -2.32
C PRO A 135 -12.18 14.05 -2.60
N TRP A 136 -12.06 13.65 -3.87
CA TRP A 136 -12.55 12.36 -4.34
C TRP A 136 -11.89 11.17 -3.63
N LEU A 137 -10.59 11.29 -3.29
CA LEU A 137 -9.87 10.20 -2.65
C LEU A 137 -10.33 10.01 -1.21
N GLU A 138 -10.58 11.10 -0.48
CA GLU A 138 -11.11 11.04 0.89
C GLU A 138 -12.45 10.29 0.92
N TRP A 139 -13.34 10.61 -0.03
CA TRP A 139 -14.63 9.95 -0.15
C TRP A 139 -14.54 8.45 -0.36
N LEU A 140 -13.62 7.99 -1.23
CA LEU A 140 -13.41 6.57 -1.49
C LEU A 140 -12.71 5.84 -0.34
N LEU A 141 -11.91 6.55 0.46
CA LEU A 141 -11.15 5.94 1.54
C LEU A 141 -11.92 5.92 2.86
N LEU A 142 -12.74 6.93 3.16
CA LEU A 142 -13.20 7.19 4.53
C LEU A 142 -14.72 7.28 4.71
N ASN A 143 -15.47 7.69 3.69
CA ASN A 143 -16.88 8.07 3.88
C ASN A 143 -17.87 6.90 3.87
N GLY A 144 -17.41 5.69 3.54
CA GLY A 144 -18.24 4.50 3.45
C GLY A 144 -19.46 4.74 2.56
N THR A 145 -20.64 4.45 3.10
CA THR A 145 -21.93 4.63 2.41
C THR A 145 -22.69 5.88 2.88
N ALA A 146 -22.01 6.81 3.56
CA ALA A 146 -22.62 8.06 4.00
C ALA A 146 -23.08 8.90 2.81
N ILE A 147 -24.17 9.66 3.00
CA ILE A 147 -24.55 10.69 2.03
C ILE A 147 -23.48 11.79 2.07
N ILE A 148 -22.91 12.08 0.90
CA ILE A 148 -21.85 13.09 0.75
C ILE A 148 -22.43 14.37 0.17
N ILE A 149 -23.34 14.24 -0.79
CA ILE A 149 -24.00 15.38 -1.42
C ILE A 149 -25.50 15.15 -1.26
N ASP A 150 -26.13 16.03 -0.49
CA ASP A 150 -27.57 16.02 -0.31
C ASP A 150 -28.27 16.83 -1.41
N ASP A 151 -29.53 16.54 -1.69
CA ASP A 151 -30.38 17.18 -2.71
C ASP A 151 -29.87 17.12 -4.16
N TYR A 152 -28.85 16.30 -4.45
CA TYR A 152 -28.36 16.09 -5.80
C TYR A 152 -28.05 14.61 -6.06
N GLN A 153 -28.22 14.21 -7.31
CA GLN A 153 -27.87 12.87 -7.81
C GLN A 153 -27.09 12.97 -9.11
N VAL A 154 -26.25 11.97 -9.38
CA VAL A 154 -25.57 11.84 -10.66
C VAL A 154 -26.54 11.25 -11.69
N THR A 155 -26.70 11.93 -12.81
CA THR A 155 -27.39 11.41 -13.99
C THR A 155 -26.37 11.11 -15.07
N MET A 156 -26.26 9.82 -15.44
CA MET A 156 -25.37 9.36 -16.52
C MET A 156 -25.92 9.77 -17.89
N GLY A 157 -25.02 10.06 -18.83
CA GLY A 157 -25.35 10.39 -20.21
C GLY A 157 -24.49 11.52 -20.78
N TYR A 158 -24.43 11.61 -22.11
CA TYR A 158 -23.68 12.67 -22.78
C TYR A 158 -24.20 14.04 -22.38
N ASN A 159 -23.31 14.90 -21.87
CA ASN A 159 -23.65 16.27 -21.54
C ASN A 159 -22.46 17.20 -21.77
N LYS A 160 -22.63 18.18 -22.66
CA LYS A 160 -21.60 19.19 -22.98
C LYS A 160 -21.18 20.09 -21.81
N HIS A 161 -21.99 20.15 -20.76
CA HIS A 161 -21.72 20.89 -19.52
C HIS A 161 -21.10 20.01 -18.43
N SER A 162 -20.89 18.71 -18.70
CA SER A 162 -20.16 17.80 -17.82
C SER A 162 -18.66 18.01 -17.96
N ARG A 163 -17.93 17.91 -16.85
CA ARG A 163 -16.45 17.88 -16.83
C ARG A 163 -15.90 16.74 -17.67
N THR A 164 -16.49 15.55 -17.54
CA THR A 164 -16.05 14.32 -18.22
C THR A 164 -16.81 14.05 -19.50
N GLY A 165 -17.86 14.84 -19.79
CA GLY A 165 -18.76 14.64 -20.92
C GLY A 165 -19.80 13.52 -20.74
N GLY A 166 -19.73 12.74 -19.65
CA GLY A 166 -20.51 11.49 -19.49
C GLY A 166 -21.49 11.44 -18.31
N ALA A 167 -21.48 12.45 -17.43
CA ALA A 167 -22.47 12.56 -16.35
C ALA A 167 -22.64 13.98 -15.84
N ILE A 168 -23.81 14.31 -15.31
CA ILE A 168 -24.08 15.62 -14.69
C ILE A 168 -24.78 15.44 -13.35
N MET A 169 -24.50 16.34 -12.40
CA MET A 169 -25.25 16.44 -11.16
C MET A 169 -26.57 17.18 -11.41
N THR A 170 -27.69 16.55 -11.08
CA THR A 170 -29.04 17.12 -11.18
C THR A 170 -29.65 17.26 -9.80
N THR A 171 -30.49 18.27 -9.60
CA THR A 171 -31.26 18.47 -8.36
C THR A 171 -32.23 17.32 -8.11
N GLY A 172 -32.37 16.95 -6.84
CA GLY A 172 -33.17 15.83 -6.36
C GLY A 172 -32.31 14.62 -6.01
N GLY A 173 -32.69 13.93 -4.93
CA GLY A 173 -32.01 12.73 -4.45
C GLY A 173 -30.83 13.04 -3.53
N SER A 174 -29.93 12.07 -3.40
CA SER A 174 -28.71 12.18 -2.60
C SER A 174 -27.61 11.35 -3.25
N TRP A 175 -26.38 11.85 -3.29
CA TRP A 175 -25.23 11.11 -3.78
C TRP A 175 -24.35 10.61 -2.63
N ARG A 176 -23.90 9.37 -2.79
CA ARG A 176 -22.96 8.66 -1.92
C ARG A 176 -22.07 7.81 -2.81
N VAL A 177 -20.90 7.42 -2.32
CA VAL A 177 -20.05 6.45 -3.04
C VAL A 177 -20.86 5.16 -3.28
N PRO A 178 -20.87 4.62 -4.52
CA PRO A 178 -21.52 3.35 -4.79
C PRO A 178 -21.01 2.26 -3.85
N SER A 179 -21.91 1.42 -3.32
CA SER A 179 -21.58 0.52 -2.21
C SER A 179 -20.42 -0.44 -2.50
N GLN A 180 -20.22 -0.82 -3.76
CA GLN A 180 -19.10 -1.65 -4.19
C GLN A 180 -17.72 -0.96 -4.09
N PHE A 181 -17.68 0.37 -4.09
CA PHE A 181 -16.47 1.18 -3.99
C PHE A 181 -16.33 1.91 -2.65
N ALA A 182 -17.34 1.80 -1.79
CA ALA A 182 -17.36 2.45 -0.50
C ALA A 182 -16.21 1.94 0.39
N GLY A 183 -15.43 2.87 0.92
CA GLY A 183 -14.31 2.59 1.81
C GLY A 183 -14.42 3.33 3.13
N THR A 184 -13.87 2.71 4.17
CA THR A 184 -13.68 3.24 5.51
C THR A 184 -12.20 3.14 5.88
N ILE A 185 -11.81 3.77 6.99
CA ILE A 185 -10.42 3.77 7.47
C ILE A 185 -9.81 2.37 7.60
N GLY A 186 -10.61 1.34 7.92
CA GLY A 186 -10.16 -0.04 8.07
C GLY A 186 -10.45 -0.96 6.88
N ASP A 187 -11.34 -0.56 5.98
CA ASP A 187 -11.76 -1.36 4.82
C ASP A 187 -12.02 -0.42 3.65
N ASN A 188 -11.03 -0.28 2.77
CA ASN A 188 -11.14 0.45 1.52
C ASN A 188 -10.34 -0.27 0.45
N TRP A 189 -10.43 0.22 -0.79
CA TRP A 189 -9.78 -0.40 -1.93
C TRP A 189 -8.26 -0.62 -1.76
N ILE A 190 -7.55 0.23 -1.02
CA ILE A 190 -6.12 0.05 -0.76
C ILE A 190 -5.87 -1.05 0.26
N THR A 191 -6.60 -1.06 1.40
CA THR A 191 -6.43 -2.12 2.39
C THR A 191 -6.82 -3.47 1.79
N ARG A 192 -7.91 -3.52 1.02
CA ARG A 192 -8.34 -4.72 0.27
C ARG A 192 -7.30 -5.17 -0.75
N SER A 193 -6.70 -4.27 -1.53
CA SER A 193 -5.63 -4.63 -2.48
C SER A 193 -4.41 -5.23 -1.77
N ILE A 194 -4.03 -4.70 -0.61
CA ILE A 194 -2.90 -5.24 0.18
C ILE A 194 -3.27 -6.61 0.77
N GLU A 195 -4.48 -6.77 1.31
CA GLU A 195 -4.97 -8.04 1.84
C GLU A 195 -4.97 -9.12 0.74
N ASN A 196 -5.45 -8.78 -0.44
CA ASN A 196 -5.44 -9.67 -1.61
C ASN A 196 -4.01 -10.04 -2.05
N ALA A 197 -3.03 -9.14 -1.85
CA ALA A 197 -1.63 -9.39 -2.16
C ALA A 197 -0.91 -10.32 -1.17
N SER A 198 -1.55 -10.69 -0.05
CA SER A 198 -0.89 -11.40 1.07
C SER A 198 -0.19 -12.70 0.63
N ALA A 199 -0.79 -13.48 -0.27
CA ALA A 199 -0.20 -14.73 -0.75
C ALA A 199 1.09 -14.51 -1.55
N ASP A 200 1.10 -13.49 -2.42
CA ASP A 200 2.27 -13.15 -3.23
C ASP A 200 3.37 -12.49 -2.38
N ILE A 201 2.98 -11.70 -1.38
CA ILE A 201 3.91 -11.16 -0.39
C ILE A 201 4.53 -12.30 0.42
N GLU A 202 3.76 -13.29 0.87
CA GLU A 202 4.29 -14.46 1.56
C GLU A 202 5.24 -15.28 0.67
N SER A 203 4.89 -15.41 -0.62
CA SER A 203 5.75 -16.05 -1.63
C SER A 203 7.07 -15.31 -1.80
N LEU A 204 7.02 -13.97 -1.88
CA LEU A 204 8.21 -13.11 -1.92
C LEU A 204 9.08 -13.31 -0.67
N LEU A 205 8.49 -13.31 0.52
CA LEU A 205 9.24 -13.54 1.77
C LEU A 205 9.90 -14.92 1.77
N LYS A 206 9.20 -15.97 1.33
CA LYS A 206 9.76 -17.34 1.21
C LYS A 206 10.89 -17.41 0.18
N LYS A 207 10.77 -16.71 -0.94
CA LYS A 207 11.80 -16.63 -1.98
C LYS A 207 13.06 -15.92 -1.47
N ALA A 208 12.87 -14.77 -0.85
CA ALA A 208 13.95 -13.98 -0.25
C ALA A 208 14.66 -14.75 0.87
N LEU A 209 13.92 -15.49 1.69
CA LEU A 209 14.44 -16.33 2.78
C LEU A 209 14.74 -17.77 2.34
N LYS A 210 15.01 -18.02 1.06
CA LYS A 210 15.57 -19.29 0.57
C LYS A 210 16.86 -19.08 -0.24
N SER A 211 17.15 -17.83 -0.61
CA SER A 211 18.31 -17.43 -1.41
C SER A 211 19.49 -17.10 -0.50
#